data_AF-A0AAC9JLP9-F1
#
_entry.id   AF-A0AAC9JLP9-F1
#
_cell.length_a   1.000
_cell.length_b   1.000
_cell.length_c   1.000
_cell.angle_alpha   90.00
_cell.angle_beta   90.00
_cell.angle_gamma   90.00
#
_symmetry.space_group_name_H-M   'P 1'
#
loop_
_entity.id
_entity.type
_entity.pdbx_description
1 polymer ?
#
loop_
_entity_poly.entity_id
_entity_poly.type
_entity_poly.pdbx_seq_one_letter_code
_entity_poly.pdbx_strand_id
1 'polypeptide(L)'
;MRTLEEMAPRVEVYSIDEAFLDLTGIESVLSLVEFGQQVRERIGHWIGITVCVGIAPTKTLAKLANHAAKKYPATQGVVDLTNPDRQRRLLALVPVDDVWGVGVNLHPNGATHLRPNGAT
;
A
#
# COMPACT_ATOMS: atom_id res chain seq x y z
N MET A 1 -3.28 -7.35 -12.26
CA MET A 1 -3.61 -5.89 -12.21
C MET A 1 -4.92 -5.52 -12.88
N ARG A 2 -5.30 -6.13 -14.03
CA ARG A 2 -6.61 -5.88 -14.69
C ARG A 2 -7.82 -5.87 -13.73
N THR A 3 -7.90 -6.82 -12.79
CA THR A 3 -8.99 -6.89 -11.81
C THR A 3 -9.10 -5.66 -10.92
N LEU A 4 -7.98 -5.01 -10.57
CA LEU A 4 -7.99 -3.78 -9.77
C LEU A 4 -8.40 -2.56 -10.60
N GLU A 5 -8.00 -2.53 -11.88
CA GLU A 5 -8.34 -1.45 -12.82
C GLU A 5 -9.84 -1.39 -13.10
N GLU A 6 -10.56 -2.50 -12.94
CA GLU A 6 -12.03 -2.56 -13.06
C GLU A 6 -12.75 -2.06 -11.79
N MET A 7 -12.05 -1.93 -10.66
CA MET A 7 -12.66 -1.61 -9.36
C MET A 7 -12.40 -0.18 -8.89
N ALA A 8 -11.35 0.47 -9.39
CA ALA A 8 -10.99 1.83 -8.98
C ALA A 8 -10.70 2.71 -10.21
N PRO A 9 -11.03 4.02 -10.14
CA PRO A 9 -10.79 4.96 -11.25
C PRO A 9 -9.33 5.04 -11.70
N ARG A 10 -8.39 4.86 -10.76
CA ARG A 10 -6.96 4.89 -11.03
C ARG A 10 -6.23 3.87 -10.19
N VAL A 11 -5.36 3.10 -10.84
CA VAL A 11 -4.46 2.13 -10.22
C VAL A 11 -3.02 2.49 -10.58
N GLU A 12 -2.15 2.55 -9.58
CA GLU A 12 -0.71 2.71 -9.73
C GLU A 12 -0.02 1.43 -9.26
N VAL A 13 0.61 0.72 -10.19
CA VAL A 13 1.36 -0.51 -9.91
C VAL A 13 2.72 -0.12 -9.34
N TYR A 14 3.02 -0.55 -8.11
CA TYR A 14 4.29 -0.26 -7.42
C TYR A 14 5.30 -1.41 -7.58
N SER A 15 4.82 -2.65 -7.53
CA SER A 15 5.59 -3.89 -7.76
C SER A 15 4.69 -4.98 -8.34
N ILE A 16 5.22 -6.21 -8.47
CA ILE A 16 4.44 -7.38 -8.93
C ILE A 16 3.27 -7.67 -7.98
N ASP A 17 3.43 -7.41 -6.69
CA ASP A 17 2.49 -7.75 -5.61
C ASP A 17 1.87 -6.52 -4.90
N GLU A 18 2.25 -5.30 -5.28
CA GLU A 18 1.78 -4.07 -4.64
C GLU A 18 1.22 -3.07 -5.66
N ALA A 19 0.03 -2.53 -5.36
CA ALA A 19 -0.59 -1.45 -6.10
C ALA A 19 -1.27 -0.44 -5.16
N PHE A 20 -1.32 0.81 -5.58
CA PHE A 20 -2.11 1.86 -4.96
C PHE A 20 -3.35 2.16 -5.79
N LEU A 21 -4.48 2.31 -5.12
CA LEU A 21 -5.75 2.68 -5.74
C LEU A 21 -6.10 4.10 -5.31
N ASP A 22 -6.53 4.93 -6.25
CA ASP A 22 -7.20 6.18 -5.93
C ASP A 22 -8.65 5.87 -5.60
N LEU A 23 -9.05 6.18 -4.36
CA LEU A 23 -10.39 5.91 -3.86
C LEU A 23 -11.27 7.16 -3.85
N THR A 24 -10.79 8.29 -4.38
CA THR A 24 -11.52 9.56 -4.38
C THR A 24 -12.91 9.39 -4.99
N GLY A 25 -13.95 9.72 -4.22
CA GLY A 25 -15.35 9.64 -4.63
C GLY A 25 -16.02 8.30 -4.32
N ILE A 26 -15.27 7.24 -3.98
CA ILE A 26 -15.84 5.94 -3.58
C ILE A 26 -16.53 6.05 -2.22
N GLU A 27 -15.97 6.85 -1.32
CA GLU A 27 -16.50 7.11 0.03
C GLU A 27 -17.89 7.77 0.02
N SER A 28 -18.29 8.34 -1.12
CA SER A 28 -19.63 8.93 -1.30
C SER A 28 -20.72 7.88 -1.57
N VAL A 29 -20.33 6.66 -1.97
CA VAL A 29 -21.24 5.58 -2.39
C VAL A 29 -21.23 4.41 -1.40
N LEU A 30 -20.08 4.09 -0.81
CA LEU A 30 -19.96 3.06 0.22
C LEU A 30 -18.82 3.35 1.19
N SER A 31 -18.79 2.65 2.33
CA SER A 31 -17.65 2.80 3.24
C SER A 31 -16.38 2.23 2.61
N LEU A 32 -15.25 2.88 2.88
CA LEU A 32 -13.96 2.43 2.34
C LEU A 32 -13.54 1.06 2.89
N VAL A 33 -13.99 0.70 4.09
CA VAL A 33 -13.77 -0.63 4.66
C VAL A 33 -14.52 -1.70 3.87
N GLU A 34 -15.80 -1.46 3.55
CA GLU A 34 -16.58 -2.37 2.70
C GLU A 34 -15.96 -2.50 1.31
N PHE A 35 -15.50 -1.38 0.72
CA PHE A 35 -14.80 -1.41 -0.55
C PHE A 35 -13.53 -2.28 -0.48
N GLY A 36 -12.73 -2.09 0.58
CA GLY A 36 -11.54 -2.91 0.83
C GLY A 36 -11.86 -4.40 0.94
N GLN A 37 -12.98 -4.77 1.58
CA GLN A 37 -13.40 -6.18 1.65
C GLN A 37 -13.81 -6.72 0.27
N GLN A 38 -14.54 -5.94 -0.54
CA GLN A 38 -14.88 -6.34 -1.91
C GLN A 38 -13.64 -6.56 -2.78
N VAL A 39 -12.61 -5.70 -2.63
CA VAL A 39 -11.33 -5.88 -3.34
C VAL A 39 -10.69 -7.21 -2.97
N ARG A 40 -10.65 -7.55 -1.68
CA ARG A 40 -10.06 -8.81 -1.19
C ARG A 40 -10.83 -10.02 -1.70
N GLU A 41 -12.15 -10.00 -1.59
CA GLU A 41 -13.00 -11.09 -2.10
C GLU A 41 -12.82 -11.26 -3.61
N ARG A 42 -12.83 -10.16 -4.37
CA ARG A 42 -12.64 -10.21 -5.83
C ARG A 42 -11.27 -10.80 -6.18
N ILE A 43 -10.20 -10.35 -5.55
CA ILE A 43 -8.87 -10.92 -5.81
C ILE A 43 -8.80 -12.40 -5.40
N GLY A 44 -9.38 -12.75 -4.25
CA GLY A 44 -9.44 -14.13 -3.78
C GLY A 44 -10.18 -15.05 -4.76
N HIS A 45 -11.33 -14.61 -5.28
CA HIS A 45 -12.13 -15.40 -6.22
C HIS A 45 -11.49 -15.57 -7.60
N TRP A 46 -10.91 -14.50 -8.15
CA TRP A 46 -10.46 -14.50 -9.55
C TRP A 46 -8.99 -14.87 -9.72
N ILE A 47 -8.15 -14.59 -8.73
CA ILE A 47 -6.71 -14.80 -8.78
C ILE A 47 -6.28 -15.94 -7.84
N GLY A 48 -7.08 -16.26 -6.81
CA GLY A 48 -6.79 -17.34 -5.88
C GLY A 48 -5.76 -16.98 -4.79
N ILE A 49 -5.49 -15.68 -4.60
CA ILE A 49 -4.54 -15.19 -3.59
C ILE A 49 -5.26 -14.36 -2.53
N THR A 50 -4.83 -14.50 -1.27
CA THR A 50 -5.32 -13.64 -0.19
C THR A 50 -4.50 -12.36 -0.15
N VAL A 51 -5.17 -11.22 -0.15
CA VAL A 51 -4.53 -9.90 -0.02
C VAL A 51 -5.01 -9.16 1.22
N CYS A 52 -4.25 -8.16 1.65
CA CYS A 52 -4.64 -7.19 2.66
C CYS A 52 -4.76 -5.81 2.01
N VAL A 53 -5.61 -4.96 2.59
CA VAL A 53 -5.89 -3.61 2.07
C VAL A 53 -5.66 -2.59 3.19
N GLY A 54 -4.77 -1.65 2.93
CA GLY A 54 -4.55 -0.48 3.78
C GLY A 54 -5.04 0.79 3.10
N ILE A 55 -5.85 1.58 3.80
CA ILE A 55 -6.49 2.78 3.26
C ILE A 55 -6.07 3.98 4.12
N ALA A 56 -5.57 5.04 3.48
CA ALA A 56 -5.22 6.27 4.18
C ALA A 56 -5.07 7.45 3.20
N PRO A 57 -5.00 8.70 3.71
CA PRO A 57 -4.84 9.90 2.87
C PRO A 57 -3.48 10.00 2.13
N THR A 58 -2.47 9.23 2.56
CA THR A 58 -1.15 9.21 1.91
C THR A 58 -0.68 7.78 1.70
N LYS A 59 0.16 7.55 0.68
CA LYS A 59 0.73 6.22 0.38
C LYS A 59 1.50 5.62 1.57
N THR A 60 2.24 6.45 2.31
CA THR A 60 2.97 6.03 3.51
C THR A 60 2.03 5.54 4.60
N LEU A 61 0.96 6.29 4.89
CA LEU A 61 -0.03 5.85 5.88
C LEU A 61 -0.83 4.64 5.38
N ALA A 62 -1.06 4.50 4.06
CA ALA A 62 -1.71 3.34 3.48
C ALA A 62 -0.84 2.08 3.64
N LYS A 63 0.49 2.21 3.51
CA LYS A 63 1.45 1.14 3.83
C LYS A 63 1.40 0.76 5.31
N LEU A 64 1.37 1.74 6.21
CA LEU A 64 1.21 1.50 7.65
C LEU A 64 -0.10 0.76 7.95
N ALA A 65 -1.20 1.19 7.33
CA ALA A 65 -2.50 0.52 7.44
C ALA A 65 -2.43 -0.93 6.94
N ASN A 66 -1.80 -1.16 5.78
CA ASN A 66 -1.65 -2.50 5.21
C ASN A 66 -0.77 -3.41 6.09
N HIS A 67 0.29 -2.85 6.70
CA HIS A 67 1.09 -3.58 7.68
C HIS A 67 0.22 -4.01 8.87
N ALA A 68 -0.59 -3.11 9.43
CA ALA A 68 -1.51 -3.44 10.51
C ALA A 68 -2.56 -4.49 10.08
N ALA A 69 -3.06 -4.40 8.85
CA ALA A 69 -4.00 -5.36 8.29
C ALA A 69 -3.43 -6.79 8.20
N LYS A 70 -2.13 -6.90 7.95
CA LYS A 70 -1.39 -8.18 7.95
C LYS A 70 -1.08 -8.67 9.37
N LYS A 71 -0.73 -7.74 10.27
CA LYS A 71 -0.28 -8.05 11.64
C LYS A 71 -1.40 -8.45 12.59
N TYR A 72 -2.59 -7.86 12.43
CA TYR A 72 -3.69 -8.02 13.39
C TYR A 72 -4.89 -8.74 12.75
N PRO A 73 -5.09 -10.05 12.99
CA PRO A 73 -6.20 -10.81 12.39
C PRO A 73 -7.59 -10.23 12.64
N ALA A 74 -7.78 -9.52 13.76
CA ALA A 74 -9.03 -8.85 14.12
C ALA A 74 -9.46 -7.76 13.12
N THR A 75 -8.54 -7.25 12.29
CA THR A 75 -8.86 -6.29 11.23
C THR A 75 -9.50 -6.96 10.02
N GLN A 76 -9.53 -8.29 9.98
CA GLN A 76 -10.02 -9.07 8.86
C GLN A 76 -9.38 -8.57 7.55
N GLY A 77 -8.08 -8.34 7.54
CA GLY A 77 -7.30 -7.94 6.38
C GLY A 77 -7.59 -6.57 5.76
N VAL A 78 -8.41 -5.72 6.40
CA VAL A 78 -8.66 -4.33 5.95
C VAL A 78 -8.45 -3.36 7.10
N VAL A 79 -7.64 -2.32 6.89
CA VAL A 79 -7.45 -1.23 7.85
C VAL A 79 -7.63 0.10 7.15
N ASP A 80 -8.47 0.94 7.75
CA ASP A 80 -8.72 2.31 7.31
C ASP A 80 -8.18 3.32 8.33
N LEU A 81 -7.29 4.19 7.87
CA LEU A 81 -6.66 5.26 8.63
C LEU A 81 -7.03 6.64 8.07
N THR A 82 -8.18 6.79 7.41
CA THR A 82 -8.70 8.13 7.04
C THR A 82 -9.00 8.98 8.26
N ASN A 83 -9.39 8.37 9.39
CA ASN A 83 -9.61 9.04 10.66
C ASN A 83 -8.27 9.32 11.40
N PRO A 84 -7.94 10.59 11.72
CA PRO A 84 -6.69 10.96 12.40
C PRO A 84 -6.49 10.32 13.79
N ASP A 85 -7.56 10.07 14.55
CA ASP A 85 -7.46 9.41 15.86
C ASP A 85 -7.09 7.93 15.72
N ARG A 86 -7.51 7.27 14.63
CA ARG A 86 -7.04 5.92 14.27
C ARG A 86 -5.56 5.94 13.88
N GLN A 87 -5.14 6.95 13.12
CA GLN A 87 -3.71 7.12 12.75
C GLN A 87 -2.84 7.23 14.00
N ARG A 88 -3.17 8.13 14.94
CA ARG A 88 -2.38 8.34 16.16
C ARG A 88 -2.29 7.07 17.01
N ARG A 89 -3.42 6.36 17.20
CA ARG A 89 -3.44 5.10 17.96
C ARG A 89 -2.55 4.04 17.31
N LEU A 90 -2.59 3.90 15.99
CA LEU A 90 -1.75 2.90 15.33
C LEU A 90 -0.27 3.29 15.34
N LEU A 91 0.05 4.56 15.09
CA LEU A 91 1.42 5.06 15.17
C LEU A 91 2.05 4.87 16.56
N ALA A 92 1.25 4.95 17.62
CA ALA A 92 1.72 4.68 18.98
C ALA A 92 1.98 3.18 19.26
N LEU A 93 1.40 2.28 18.46
CA LEU A 93 1.52 0.83 18.61
C LEU A 93 2.59 0.21 17.71
N VAL A 94 3.02 0.93 16.67
CA VAL A 94 3.98 0.42 15.70
C VAL A 94 5.37 0.97 16.06
N PRO A 95 6.33 0.10 16.43
CA PRO A 95 7.73 0.51 16.61
C PRO A 95 8.22 1.25 15.37
N VAL A 96 9.06 2.26 15.56
CA VAL A 96 9.65 3.01 14.43
C VAL A 96 10.41 2.09 13.46
N ASP A 97 10.97 1.00 13.98
CA ASP A 97 11.68 -0.03 13.21
C ASP A 97 10.77 -1.00 12.46
N ASP A 98 9.44 -0.98 12.72
CA ASP A 98 8.45 -1.81 12.00
C ASP A 98 7.86 -1.07 10.78
N VAL A 99 8.07 0.26 10.67
CA VAL A 99 7.62 1.07 9.51
C VAL A 99 8.71 1.12 8.43
N TRP A 100 9.08 -0.04 7.89
CA TRP A 100 9.92 -0.10 6.69
C TRP A 100 9.05 -0.32 5.45
N GLY A 101 9.37 0.37 4.36
CA GLY A 101 8.66 0.22 3.08
C GLY A 101 8.35 1.53 2.35
N VAL A 102 8.68 2.70 2.90
CA VAL A 102 8.83 3.91 2.08
C VAL A 102 10.18 3.80 1.38
N GLY A 103 10.23 2.98 0.32
CA GLY A 103 11.37 2.96 -0.58
C GLY A 103 11.62 4.38 -1.04
N VAL A 104 12.71 4.96 -0.56
CA VAL A 104 13.21 6.22 -1.06
C VAL A 104 13.49 5.98 -2.53
N ASN A 105 12.75 6.63 -3.42
CA ASN A 105 13.21 6.81 -4.80
C ASN A 105 14.37 7.80 -4.75
N LEU A 106 15.52 7.38 -4.20
CA LEU A 106 16.79 7.86 -4.74
C LEU A 106 17.04 6.96 -5.93
N HIS A 107 16.65 7.44 -7.11
CA HIS A 107 17.49 7.20 -8.27
C HIS A 107 18.88 7.75 -7.90
N PRO A 108 19.95 6.93 -7.78
CA PRO A 108 21.26 7.47 -8.05
C PRO A 108 21.27 7.72 -9.55
N ASN A 109 21.07 8.98 -9.93
CA ASN A 109 21.49 9.46 -11.24
C ASN A 109 22.94 9.01 -11.50
N GLY A 110 23.18 8.65 -12.75
CA GLY A 110 24.40 8.03 -13.27
C GLY A 110 25.69 8.36 -12.52
N ALA A 111 26.33 7.31 -12.00
CA ALA A 111 27.78 7.30 -11.82
C ALA A 111 28.39 6.61 -13.04
N THR A 112 28.76 7.46 -14.00
CA THR A 112 29.65 7.18 -15.11
C THR A 112 30.79 6.27 -14.66
N HIS A 113 30.92 5.10 -15.29
CA HIS A 113 32.09 4.25 -15.17
C HIS A 113 33.28 4.93 -15.85
N LEU A 114 33.89 5.91 -15.17
CA LEU A 114 35.23 6.41 -15.50
C LEU A 114 36.23 5.32 -15.10
N ARG A 115 36.70 4.56 -16.09
CA ARG A 115 37.89 3.72 -15.93
C ARG A 115 39.10 4.64 -15.71
N PRO A 116 39.91 4.45 -14.65
CA PRO A 116 41.20 5.11 -14.60
C PRO A 116 42.16 4.42 -15.60
N ASN A 117 42.69 5.24 -16.51
CA ASN A 117 43.88 4.94 -17.28
C ASN A 117 45.09 4.84 -16.33
N GLY A 118 45.89 3.77 -16.48
CA GLY A 118 47.35 3.89 -16.47
C GLY A 118 48.13 3.27 -15.31
N ALA A 119 49.25 2.65 -15.71
CA ALA A 119 50.48 2.34 -14.98
C ALA A 119 50.53 1.02 -14.17
N THR A 120 51.03 -0.04 -14.80
CA THR A 120 52.47 -0.43 -14.82
C THR A 120 52.75 -1.34 -15.99
#